data_AF-A0A7S0JH52-F1
#
_entry.id   AF-A0A7S0JH52-F1
#
_cell.length_a   1.000
_cell.length_b   1.000
_cell.length_c   1.000
_cell.angle_alpha   90.00
_cell.angle_beta   90.00
_cell.angle_gamma   90.00
#
_symmetry.space_group_name_H-M   'P 1'
#
loop_
_entity.id
_entity.type
_entity.pdbx_description
1 polymer ?
#
loop_
_entity_poly.entity_id
_entity_poly.type
_entity_poly.pdbx_seq_one_letter_code
_entity_poly.pdbx_strand_id
1 'polypeptide(L)'
;LCGPSQTFHDLCGPSQTVPDLRGPSQTFPVEPSAAAALPGAGALVVAKSGMQVVYEWLAAHGLEGYADKFDELGYDDLDYLRELDAAQLSRVGEGDVGMKRGHAAKFAFHLTREAP
;
A
#
# COMPACT_ATOMS: atom_id res chain seq x y z
N LEU A 1 -48.34 -9.42 -22.35
CA LEU A 1 -47.01 -9.76 -22.91
C LEU A 1 -46.10 -9.99 -21.70
N CYS A 2 -46.09 -11.15 -21.03
CA CYS A 2 -45.54 -12.47 -21.42
C CYS A 2 -44.18 -12.33 -22.13
N GLY A 3 -43.09 -12.73 -21.45
CA GLY A 3 -41.72 -12.71 -22.00
C GLY A 3 -41.40 -13.93 -22.88
N PRO A 4 -40.13 -14.12 -23.26
CA PRO A 4 -39.64 -15.42 -23.69
C PRO A 4 -38.43 -15.94 -22.87
N SER A 5 -38.61 -17.17 -22.39
CA SER A 5 -37.68 -18.30 -22.23
C SER A 5 -36.61 -18.41 -23.34
N GLN A 6 -35.32 -18.63 -23.04
CA GLN A 6 -34.52 -19.90 -23.00
C GLN A 6 -33.29 -19.72 -23.94
N THR A 7 -32.08 -20.22 -23.68
CA THR A 7 -31.68 -21.64 -23.67
C THR A 7 -30.37 -21.87 -22.91
N PHE A 8 -30.31 -23.04 -22.28
CA PHE A 8 -29.26 -23.66 -21.46
C PHE A 8 -28.04 -24.08 -22.30
N HIS A 9 -26.82 -24.00 -21.74
CA HIS A 9 -25.79 -25.00 -22.04
C HIS A 9 -25.15 -25.48 -20.74
N ASP A 10 -25.61 -26.67 -20.38
CA ASP A 10 -25.05 -27.62 -19.43
C ASP A 10 -23.58 -27.87 -19.79
N LEU A 11 -22.66 -27.44 -18.92
CA LEU A 11 -21.32 -28.01 -18.88
C LEU A 11 -21.27 -28.92 -17.65
N CYS A 12 -21.79 -30.11 -17.88
CA CYS A 12 -21.49 -31.34 -17.17
C CYS A 12 -19.98 -31.51 -16.90
N GLY A 13 -19.61 -31.33 -15.62
CA GLY A 13 -18.71 -32.22 -14.87
C GLY A 13 -17.26 -31.76 -14.60
N PRO A 14 -16.55 -32.39 -13.63
CA PRO A 14 -17.01 -33.30 -12.56
C PRO A 14 -16.72 -32.78 -11.14
N SER A 15 -17.43 -33.38 -10.20
CA SER A 15 -17.21 -33.37 -8.75
C SER A 15 -15.74 -33.55 -8.36
N GLN A 16 -15.18 -32.61 -7.60
CA GLN A 16 -14.00 -32.85 -6.78
C GLN A 16 -14.48 -32.98 -5.34
N THR A 17 -14.76 -34.23 -4.98
CA THR A 17 -15.09 -34.72 -3.66
C THR A 17 -13.95 -34.40 -2.70
N VAL A 18 -14.25 -33.64 -1.65
CA VAL A 18 -13.37 -33.45 -0.49
C VAL A 18 -13.07 -34.80 0.18
N PRO A 19 -11.80 -35.12 0.47
CA PRO A 19 -11.49 -36.05 1.52
C PRO A 19 -11.35 -35.25 2.82
N ASP A 20 -12.48 -34.93 3.45
CA ASP A 20 -12.52 -34.89 4.92
C ASP A 20 -12.71 -36.35 5.34
N LEU A 21 -11.81 -36.90 6.16
CA LEU A 21 -12.14 -37.89 7.19
C LEU A 21 -10.86 -38.26 8.00
N ARG A 22 -10.96 -38.02 9.31
CA ARG A 22 -10.05 -38.34 10.45
C ARG A 22 -8.83 -37.40 10.58
N GLY A 23 -8.84 -36.36 11.44
CA GLY A 23 -9.27 -36.26 12.85
C GLY A 23 -8.10 -36.63 13.79
N PRO A 24 -8.13 -36.39 15.13
CA PRO A 24 -8.77 -35.37 15.96
C PRO A 24 -7.73 -34.54 16.77
N SER A 25 -8.22 -33.67 17.66
CA SER A 25 -7.53 -33.14 18.85
C SER A 25 -6.62 -31.93 18.69
N GLN A 26 -7.12 -30.82 19.22
CA GLN A 26 -6.36 -29.66 19.65
C GLN A 26 -5.17 -30.08 20.51
N THR A 27 -4.00 -29.54 20.21
CA THR A 27 -3.04 -29.07 21.22
C THR A 27 -2.23 -27.98 20.55
N PHE A 28 -2.28 -26.75 21.06
CA PHE A 28 -1.31 -25.72 20.74
C PHE A 28 -0.04 -26.01 21.56
N PRO A 29 1.12 -26.28 20.94
CA PRO A 29 2.41 -26.16 21.61
C PRO A 29 2.95 -24.77 21.28
N VAL A 30 3.06 -23.96 22.33
CA VAL A 30 3.83 -22.72 22.39
C VAL A 30 5.22 -22.88 21.74
N GLU A 31 5.66 -21.82 21.06
CA GLU A 31 7.02 -21.64 20.54
C GLU A 31 8.06 -22.01 21.63
N PRO A 32 9.24 -22.53 21.26
CA PRO A 32 10.34 -21.56 21.25
C PRO A 32 11.48 -21.85 20.25
N SER A 33 12.20 -20.77 20.00
CA SER A 33 13.67 -20.67 20.03
C SER A 33 14.45 -20.98 18.75
N ALA A 34 14.78 -19.85 18.11
CA ALA A 34 16.16 -19.35 18.02
C ALA A 34 17.19 -20.16 17.23
N ALA A 35 17.72 -19.52 16.17
CA ALA A 35 19.14 -19.15 16.03
C ALA A 35 19.35 -18.64 14.60
N ALA A 36 19.52 -17.34 14.37
CA ALA A 36 20.74 -16.55 14.59
C ALA A 36 21.61 -16.47 13.32
N ALA A 37 21.60 -15.29 12.72
CA ALA A 37 22.70 -14.56 12.05
C ALA A 37 22.01 -13.48 11.18
N LEU A 38 22.09 -12.18 11.47
CA LEU A 38 23.28 -11.36 11.66
C LEU A 38 22.91 -10.07 12.43
N PRO A 39 23.61 -9.70 13.52
CA PRO A 39 23.79 -8.31 13.90
C PRO A 39 25.02 -7.79 13.15
N GLY A 40 24.80 -7.30 11.94
CA GLY A 40 25.87 -6.99 11.00
C GLY A 40 25.81 -5.56 10.49
N ALA A 41 26.40 -4.66 11.27
CA ALA A 41 27.11 -3.48 10.82
C ALA A 41 26.31 -2.41 10.05
N GLY A 42 26.17 -1.26 10.73
CA GLY A 42 26.13 0.02 10.02
C GLY A 42 24.80 0.72 10.09
N ALA A 43 24.46 1.22 11.28
CA ALA A 43 23.99 2.60 11.36
C ALA A 43 25.14 3.52 10.92
N LEU A 44 25.58 3.39 9.66
CA LEU A 44 26.04 4.56 8.94
C LEU A 44 24.80 5.44 8.94
N VAL A 45 24.94 6.64 9.51
CA VAL A 45 24.07 7.76 9.18
C VAL A 45 24.20 8.03 7.68
N VAL A 46 23.67 7.12 6.86
CA VAL A 46 23.30 7.43 5.48
C VAL A 46 22.28 8.53 5.67
N ALA A 47 22.67 9.75 5.32
CA ALA A 47 21.71 10.82 5.12
C ALA A 47 20.64 10.21 4.20
N LYS A 48 19.45 9.98 4.74
CA LYS A 48 18.33 9.47 3.94
C LYS A 48 18.20 10.44 2.77
N SER A 49 18.34 9.95 1.54
CA SER A 49 18.04 10.77 0.36
C SER A 49 16.63 11.33 0.51
N GLY A 50 16.39 12.53 -0.02
CA GLY A 50 15.06 13.15 0.01
C GLY A 50 13.98 12.15 -0.37
N MET A 51 14.21 11.41 -1.46
CA MET A 51 13.25 10.43 -1.97
C MET A 51 12.92 9.30 -0.98
N GLN A 52 13.89 8.86 -0.16
CA GLN A 52 13.62 7.86 0.88
C GLN A 52 12.71 8.41 1.97
N VAL A 53 12.89 9.68 2.34
CA VAL A 53 12.05 10.37 3.32
C VAL A 53 10.63 10.51 2.78
N VAL A 54 10.48 10.91 1.51
CA VAL A 54 9.18 10.99 0.82
C VAL A 54 8.51 9.63 0.70
N TYR A 55 9.26 8.58 0.31
CA TYR A 55 8.75 7.21 0.25
C TYR A 55 8.25 6.71 1.61
N GLU A 56 9.05 6.84 2.66
CA GLU A 56 8.66 6.41 4.01
C GLU A 56 7.40 7.14 4.49
N TRP A 57 7.29 8.43 4.20
CA TRP A 57 6.12 9.22 4.56
C TRP A 57 4.87 8.79 3.77
N LEU A 58 5.01 8.57 2.46
CA LEU A 58 3.94 8.04 1.62
C LEU A 58 3.50 6.64 2.11
N ALA A 59 4.47 5.76 2.42
CA ALA A 59 4.21 4.42 2.93
C ALA A 59 3.48 4.42 4.28
N ALA A 60 3.87 5.32 5.21
CA ALA A 60 3.18 5.49 6.48
C ALA A 60 1.69 5.87 6.31
N HIS A 61 1.35 6.52 5.18
CA HIS A 61 0.00 6.97 4.87
C HIS A 61 -0.73 6.08 3.85
N GLY A 62 -0.12 4.96 3.41
CA GLY A 62 -0.70 4.05 2.41
C GLY A 62 -0.77 4.66 1.00
N LEU A 63 0.20 5.49 0.66
CA LEU A 63 0.35 6.19 -0.62
C LEU A 63 1.66 5.80 -1.33
N GLU A 64 2.37 4.77 -0.87
CA GLU A 64 3.66 4.33 -1.45
C GLU A 64 3.59 4.00 -2.94
N GLY A 65 2.43 3.58 -3.44
CA GLY A 65 2.20 3.30 -4.86
C GLY A 65 2.37 4.52 -5.77
N TYR A 66 2.42 5.74 -5.21
CA TYR A 66 2.68 6.96 -5.95
C TYR A 66 4.14 7.40 -5.89
N ALA A 67 4.97 6.78 -5.03
CA ALA A 67 6.34 7.24 -4.79
C ALA A 67 7.19 7.27 -6.07
N ASP A 68 7.04 6.28 -6.95
CA ASP A 68 7.71 6.25 -8.25
C ASP A 68 7.45 7.53 -9.06
N LYS A 69 6.21 8.02 -9.02
CA LYS A 69 5.82 9.26 -9.71
C LYS A 69 6.37 10.51 -9.02
N PHE A 70 6.54 10.50 -7.71
CA PHE A 70 7.24 11.59 -7.00
C PHE A 70 8.71 11.65 -7.39
N ASP A 71 9.39 10.51 -7.51
CA ASP A 71 10.78 10.41 -7.96
C ASP A 71 10.93 10.91 -9.41
N GLU A 72 10.07 10.42 -10.32
CA GLU A 72 10.07 10.83 -11.73
C GLU A 72 9.88 12.35 -11.91
N LEU A 73 9.09 12.98 -11.02
CA LEU A 73 8.79 14.41 -11.04
C LEU A 73 9.81 15.24 -10.24
N GLY A 74 10.74 14.61 -9.52
CA GLY A 74 11.70 15.28 -8.66
C GLY A 74 11.10 15.89 -7.40
N TYR A 75 9.97 15.36 -6.93
CA TYR A 75 9.39 15.71 -5.63
C TYR A 75 10.02 14.86 -4.52
N ASP A 76 11.35 14.90 -4.42
CA ASP A 76 12.11 14.17 -3.40
C ASP A 76 12.31 14.98 -2.10
N ASP A 77 12.01 16.28 -2.09
CA ASP A 77 12.12 17.11 -0.89
C ASP A 77 10.80 17.20 -0.11
N LEU A 78 10.72 16.48 1.02
CA LEU A 78 9.55 16.52 1.89
C LEU A 78 9.32 17.90 2.52
N ASP A 79 10.38 18.65 2.80
CA ASP A 79 10.29 20.00 3.36
C ASP A 79 9.62 20.97 2.38
N TYR A 80 10.04 20.95 1.11
CA TYR A 80 9.40 21.69 0.03
C TYR A 80 7.90 21.33 -0.10
N LEU A 81 7.56 20.04 -0.02
CA LEU A 81 6.17 19.60 -0.03
C LEU A 81 5.37 20.11 1.18
N ARG A 82 6.00 20.36 2.33
CA ARG A 82 5.33 20.94 3.50
C ARG A 82 5.14 22.45 3.40
N GLU A 83 5.99 23.15 2.64
CA GLU A 83 5.82 24.58 2.37
C GLU A 83 4.61 24.88 1.46
N LEU A 84 4.15 23.88 0.69
CA LEU A 84 2.98 24.00 -0.17
C LEU A 84 1.66 23.95 0.62
N ASP A 85 0.72 24.84 0.26
CA ASP A 85 -0.63 24.83 0.83
C ASP A 85 -1.46 23.61 0.35
N ALA A 86 -2.49 23.22 1.11
CA ALA A 86 -3.38 22.11 0.78
C ALA A 86 -3.96 22.18 -0.65
N ALA A 87 -4.24 23.40 -1.16
CA ALA A 87 -4.72 23.58 -2.52
C ALA A 87 -3.64 23.26 -3.58
N GLN A 88 -2.39 23.63 -3.31
CA GLN A 88 -1.24 23.33 -4.18
C GLN A 88 -0.94 21.83 -4.18
N LEU A 89 -0.91 21.21 -2.99
CA LEU A 89 -0.66 19.78 -2.82
C LEU A 89 -1.74 18.92 -3.48
N SER A 90 -3.00 19.34 -3.40
CA SER A 90 -4.09 18.66 -4.12
C SER A 90 -3.91 18.74 -5.63
N ARG A 91 -3.41 19.87 -6.15
CA ARG A 91 -3.14 20.07 -7.58
C ARG A 91 -1.94 19.25 -8.06
N VAL A 92 -0.87 19.20 -7.28
CA VAL A 92 0.31 18.35 -7.56
C VAL A 92 -0.08 16.87 -7.52
N GLY A 93 -0.85 16.47 -6.50
CA GLY A 93 -1.36 15.12 -6.37
C GLY A 93 -2.25 14.71 -7.54
N GLU A 94 -3.29 15.50 -7.86
CA GLU A 94 -4.27 15.14 -8.89
C GLU A 94 -3.74 15.36 -10.32
N GLY A 95 -2.98 16.44 -10.54
CA GLY A 95 -2.51 16.85 -11.86
C GLY A 95 -1.21 16.19 -12.30
N ASP A 96 -0.15 16.35 -11.50
CA ASP A 96 1.19 15.90 -11.87
C ASP A 96 1.39 14.41 -11.52
N VAL A 97 1.00 14.01 -10.30
CA VAL A 97 1.16 12.63 -9.80
C VAL A 97 0.04 11.69 -10.28
N GLY A 98 -1.11 12.22 -10.69
CA GLY A 98 -2.26 11.43 -11.14
C GLY A 98 -2.96 10.66 -10.01
N MET A 99 -2.89 11.16 -8.77
CA MET A 99 -3.64 10.65 -7.63
C MET A 99 -5.14 10.81 -7.83
N LYS A 100 -5.91 9.86 -7.29
CA LYS A 100 -7.36 10.05 -7.13
C LYS A 100 -7.61 11.24 -6.21
N ARG A 101 -8.66 12.02 -6.48
CA ARG A 101 -9.09 13.19 -5.69
C ARG A 101 -9.07 12.97 -4.16
N GLY A 102 -9.51 11.79 -3.70
CA GLY A 102 -9.47 11.44 -2.27
C GLY A 102 -8.06 11.19 -1.72
N HIS A 103 -7.16 10.59 -2.51
CA HIS A 103 -5.76 10.40 -2.14
C HIS A 103 -4.99 11.72 -2.14
N ALA A 104 -5.24 12.59 -3.12
CA ALA A 104 -4.67 13.94 -3.18
C ALA A 104 -5.11 14.79 -1.97
N ALA A 105 -6.39 14.72 -1.60
CA ALA A 105 -6.91 15.39 -0.40
C ALA A 105 -6.28 14.81 0.88
N LYS A 106 -6.09 13.49 0.97
CA LYS A 106 -5.42 12.84 2.11
C LYS A 106 -3.95 13.27 2.20
N PHE A 107 -3.23 13.28 1.09
CA PHE A 107 -1.86 13.75 0.98
C PHE A 107 -1.72 15.21 1.48
N ALA A 108 -2.54 16.11 0.94
CA ALA A 108 -2.60 17.50 1.36
C ALA A 108 -2.94 17.67 2.85
N PHE A 109 -3.90 16.88 3.35
CA PHE A 109 -4.33 16.93 4.74
C PHE A 109 -3.25 16.49 5.73
N HIS A 110 -2.50 15.43 5.43
CA HIS A 110 -1.45 14.96 6.34
C HIS A 110 -0.23 15.88 6.31
N LEU A 111 0.19 16.38 5.13
CA LEU A 111 1.33 17.32 5.04
C LEU A 111 1.08 18.64 5.76
N THR A 112 -0.14 19.19 5.66
CA THR A 112 -0.49 20.46 6.32
C THR A 112 -0.76 20.33 7.82
N ARG A 113 -1.10 19.13 8.31
CA ARG A 113 -1.33 18.88 9.74
C ARG A 113 -0.07 18.48 10.51
N GLU A 114 0.95 17.99 9.81
CA GLU A 114 2.25 17.62 10.38
C GLU A 114 3.32 18.72 10.22
N ALA A 115 2.93 19.90 9.73
CA ALA A 115 3.80 21.07 9.74
C ALA A 115 4.04 21.53 11.19
N PRO A 116 5.32 21.73 11.62
CA PRO A 116 5.68 22.09 13.00
C PRO A 116 5.20 23.49 13.43
#